data_AF-A0A6J4IV57-F1
#
_entry.id   AF-A0A6J4IV57-F1
#
_cell.length_a   1.000
_cell.length_b   1.000
_cell.length_c   1.000
_cell.angle_alpha   90.00
_cell.angle_beta   90.00
_cell.angle_gamma   90.00
#
_symmetry.space_group_name_H-M   'P 1'
#
loop_
_entity.id
_entity.type
_entity.pdbx_description
1 polymer ?
#
loop_
_entity_poly.entity_id
_entity_poly.type
_entity_poly.pdbx_seq_one_letter_code
_entity_poly.pdbx_strand_id
1 'polypeptide(L)'
;MFSAKGTNMGKASTVTQDTRSRKRSARPPAAQLQRDVRALRRALGYRRRLRLTVRALWIGLGIFAFGLLAGVFGLTGPWWMLVGPAAAAAIILMAQGWFANPSLPRLLNDYDQHFQTDELLASGLEVARRSEQSGDALGQIEERLVEQSSRAVHALRRRVRASALVPWREMEMLLGIGLLALGLFVIGRNDANLSAAALAIPSLPTAVPAEQAQTPTDQPVAATPPPADAPATPGDQAAAEAIADALSGNSATSGAGSALEQGQTGQAASELRDLADQADQMSPEARDTLAGDLRGAADQLQPSQPERAQELREQADQIESDAAEQGLDDLADLVEELGGNGDAVAEGGPSTPDPNAPPGEGSAEVPEGQGGEEGQGGEGAGEGLGGESRGTQTNPAQPQGDITPLPPDPEANGSLTSATGPQGPNVQLEAGGTRSDDDASQAVGGGADAPLSGDADPLRIPPEYRDVVENYFSPTP
;
A
#
# COMPACT_ATOMS: atom_id res chain seq x y z
N MET A 1 -38.18 -29.81 -49.20
CA MET A 1 -37.84 -30.89 -50.15
C MET A 1 -36.48 -30.60 -50.74
N PHE A 2 -35.41 -31.25 -50.30
CA PHE A 2 -34.41 -31.87 -51.18
C PHE A 2 -33.53 -32.79 -50.33
N SER A 3 -33.44 -34.01 -50.83
CA SER A 3 -32.84 -35.20 -50.24
C SER A 3 -31.56 -35.51 -51.01
N ALA A 4 -30.47 -35.78 -50.29
CA ALA A 4 -29.30 -36.55 -50.73
C ALA A 4 -28.45 -36.73 -49.46
N LYS A 5 -28.36 -37.88 -48.77
CA LYS A 5 -28.03 -39.26 -49.19
C LYS A 5 -26.73 -39.34 -50.00
N GLY A 6 -25.62 -39.24 -49.29
CA GLY A 6 -24.28 -39.55 -49.77
C GLY A 6 -23.58 -40.48 -48.78
N THR A 7 -23.78 -41.77 -48.96
CA THR A 7 -23.07 -42.88 -48.34
C THR A 7 -21.57 -42.76 -48.67
N ASN A 8 -20.67 -42.74 -47.68
CA ASN A 8 -19.26 -42.98 -47.95
C ASN A 8 -18.74 -44.12 -47.06
N MET A 9 -18.39 -45.20 -47.75
CA MET A 9 -17.96 -46.49 -47.23
C MET A 9 -16.66 -46.39 -46.45
N GLY A 10 -16.65 -47.08 -45.31
CA GLY A 10 -15.51 -47.24 -44.44
C GLY A 10 -14.30 -47.83 -45.16
N LYS A 11 -13.19 -47.09 -45.06
CA LYS A 11 -11.87 -47.71 -44.98
C LYS A 11 -11.63 -48.02 -43.51
N ALA A 12 -11.84 -49.28 -43.16
CA ALA A 12 -11.37 -49.84 -41.91
C ALA A 12 -9.84 -49.85 -41.94
N SER A 13 -9.24 -48.72 -41.56
CA SER A 13 -7.83 -48.66 -41.20
C SER A 13 -7.71 -49.43 -39.89
N THR A 14 -7.30 -50.69 -40.00
CA THR A 14 -6.83 -51.50 -38.88
C THR A 14 -5.59 -50.81 -38.32
N VAL A 15 -5.80 -49.81 -37.46
CA VAL A 15 -4.76 -49.24 -36.63
C VAL A 15 -4.41 -50.34 -35.64
N THR A 16 -3.40 -51.11 -35.99
CA THR A 16 -2.66 -51.96 -35.06
C THR A 16 -2.09 -51.01 -34.00
N GLN A 17 -2.90 -50.67 -33.00
CA GLN A 17 -2.47 -50.00 -31.79
C GLN A 17 -1.46 -50.94 -31.16
N ASP A 18 -0.19 -50.62 -31.39
CA ASP A 18 0.95 -51.27 -30.76
C ASP A 18 0.79 -51.12 -29.24
N THR A 19 0.21 -52.15 -28.62
CA THR A 19 -0.01 -52.27 -27.17
C THR A 19 1.29 -52.49 -26.39
N ARG A 20 2.44 -52.24 -27.03
CA ARG A 20 3.67 -51.78 -26.37
C ARG A 20 3.52 -50.37 -25.79
N SER A 21 2.34 -50.06 -25.24
CA SER A 21 2.16 -49.13 -24.13
C SER A 21 3.06 -49.62 -23.02
N ARG A 22 4.31 -49.16 -23.10
CA ARG A 22 5.36 -49.35 -22.12
C ARG A 22 4.71 -49.24 -20.76
N LYS A 23 4.91 -50.25 -19.91
CA LYS A 23 4.98 -50.09 -18.46
C LYS A 23 6.06 -49.03 -18.18
N ARG A 24 5.78 -47.76 -18.48
CA ARG A 24 6.47 -46.63 -17.90
C ARG A 24 6.02 -46.73 -16.47
N SER A 25 6.85 -47.39 -15.66
CA SER A 25 6.78 -47.36 -14.22
C SER A 25 6.38 -45.93 -13.83
N ALA A 26 5.19 -45.80 -13.26
CA ALA A 26 4.68 -44.53 -12.80
C ALA A 26 5.79 -43.95 -11.92
N ARG A 27 6.35 -42.81 -12.33
CA ARG A 27 7.39 -42.17 -11.55
C ARG A 27 6.77 -41.85 -10.19
N PRO A 28 7.50 -42.08 -9.08
CA PRO A 28 6.96 -41.78 -7.76
C PRO A 28 6.53 -40.31 -7.70
N PRO A 29 5.36 -40.01 -7.12
CA PRO A 29 4.77 -38.66 -7.13
C PRO A 29 5.71 -37.60 -6.52
N ALA A 30 6.49 -37.97 -5.50
CA ALA A 30 7.50 -37.11 -4.89
C ALA A 30 8.57 -36.62 -5.90
N ALA A 31 9.06 -37.51 -6.78
CA ALA A 31 10.05 -37.14 -7.80
C ALA A 31 9.47 -36.22 -8.88
N GLN A 32 8.15 -36.25 -9.08
CA GLN A 32 7.46 -35.34 -9.99
C GLN A 32 7.32 -33.95 -9.36
N LEU A 33 6.86 -33.88 -8.10
CA LEU A 33 6.74 -32.62 -7.36
C LEU A 33 8.07 -31.85 -7.32
N GLN A 34 9.18 -32.53 -7.01
CA GLN A 34 10.49 -31.87 -6.98
C GLN A 34 10.91 -31.32 -8.35
N ARG A 35 10.62 -32.02 -9.45
CA ARG A 35 10.91 -31.53 -10.79
C ARG A 35 10.07 -30.29 -11.12
N ASP A 36 8.80 -30.31 -10.75
CA ASP A 36 7.89 -29.18 -10.98
C ASP A 36 8.28 -27.97 -10.14
N VAL A 37 8.69 -28.14 -8.89
CA VAL A 37 9.23 -27.07 -8.04
C VAL A 37 10.55 -26.51 -8.60
N ARG A 38 11.46 -27.37 -9.09
CA ARG A 38 12.69 -26.89 -9.76
C ARG A 38 12.39 -26.13 -11.06
N ALA A 39 11.39 -26.57 -11.83
CA ALA A 39 10.94 -25.87 -13.03
C ALA A 39 10.31 -24.52 -12.69
N LEU A 40 9.49 -24.46 -11.65
CA LEU A 40 8.91 -23.23 -11.12
C LEU A 40 10.00 -22.26 -10.66
N ARG A 41 10.99 -22.74 -9.88
CA ARG A 41 12.14 -21.92 -9.46
C ARG A 41 12.89 -21.31 -10.64
N ARG A 42 13.15 -22.08 -11.70
CA ARG A 42 13.81 -21.55 -12.91
C ARG A 42 12.96 -20.48 -13.60
N ALA A 43 11.64 -20.71 -13.70
CA ALA A 43 10.73 -19.75 -14.31
C ALA A 43 10.65 -18.43 -13.51
N LEU A 44 10.56 -18.52 -12.19
CA LEU A 44 10.53 -17.35 -11.30
C LEU A 44 11.89 -16.63 -11.27
N GLY A 45 12.99 -17.37 -11.25
CA GLY A 45 14.34 -16.82 -11.32
C GLY A 45 14.57 -16.04 -12.63
N TYR A 46 14.09 -16.56 -13.76
CA TYR A 46 14.15 -15.85 -15.04
C TYR A 46 13.37 -14.53 -15.00
N ARG A 47 12.16 -14.52 -14.41
CA ARG A 47 11.35 -13.31 -14.27
C ARG A 47 12.01 -12.25 -13.40
N ARG A 48 12.52 -12.66 -12.24
CA ARG A 48 13.22 -11.74 -11.33
C ARG A 48 14.45 -11.14 -11.99
N ARG A 49 15.24 -11.97 -12.69
CA ARG A 49 16.41 -11.51 -13.46
C ARG A 49 15.99 -10.51 -14.52
N LEU A 50 14.95 -10.80 -15.31
CA LEU A 50 14.45 -9.89 -16.35
C LEU A 50 14.03 -8.53 -15.75
N ARG A 51 13.25 -8.53 -14.67
CA ARG A 51 12.85 -7.30 -13.99
C ARG A 51 14.06 -6.50 -13.48
N LEU A 52 15.02 -7.17 -12.84
CA LEU A 52 16.23 -6.50 -12.34
C LEU A 52 17.13 -6.00 -13.46
N THR A 53 17.23 -6.71 -14.59
CA THR A 53 18.01 -6.23 -15.75
C THR A 53 17.36 -5.03 -16.41
N VAL A 54 16.02 -5.02 -16.54
CA VAL A 54 15.29 -3.85 -17.06
C VAL A 54 15.45 -2.67 -16.11
N ARG A 55 15.34 -2.91 -14.79
CA ARG A 55 15.54 -1.90 -13.76
C ARG A 55 16.94 -1.30 -13.75
N ALA A 56 17.96 -2.16 -13.81
CA ALA A 56 19.35 -1.74 -13.93
C ALA A 56 19.59 -0.91 -15.21
N LEU A 57 18.96 -1.30 -16.31
CA LEU A 57 19.13 -0.62 -17.60
C LEU A 57 18.51 0.78 -17.58
N TRP A 58 17.28 0.95 -17.09
CA TRP A 58 16.68 2.29 -17.04
C TRP A 58 17.34 3.19 -16.00
N ILE A 59 17.80 2.65 -14.86
CA ILE A 59 18.56 3.44 -13.86
C ILE A 59 19.87 3.92 -14.48
N GLY A 60 20.62 3.03 -15.14
CA GLY A 60 21.84 3.41 -15.85
C GLY A 60 21.59 4.46 -16.93
N LEU A 61 20.49 4.32 -17.67
CA LEU A 61 20.05 5.29 -18.67
C LEU A 61 19.64 6.63 -18.05
N GLY A 62 19.02 6.62 -16.85
CA GLY A 62 18.67 7.80 -16.09
C GLY A 62 19.89 8.57 -15.60
N ILE A 63 20.91 7.88 -15.07
CA ILE A 63 22.19 8.48 -14.69
C ILE A 63 22.87 9.10 -15.92
N PHE A 64 22.83 8.40 -17.06
CA PHE A 64 23.36 8.91 -18.31
C PHE A 64 22.63 10.16 -18.79
N ALA A 65 21.29 10.16 -18.75
CA ALA A 65 20.45 11.31 -19.10
C ALA A 65 20.73 12.51 -18.18
N PHE A 66 20.88 12.29 -16.88
CA PHE A 66 21.26 13.33 -15.93
C PHE A 66 22.64 13.93 -16.25
N GLY A 67 23.60 13.09 -16.65
CA GLY A 67 24.90 13.54 -17.14
C GLY A 67 24.81 14.42 -18.39
N LEU A 68 23.96 14.06 -19.36
CA LEU A 68 23.70 14.89 -20.53
C LEU A 68 23.06 16.22 -20.14
N LEU A 69 22.11 16.21 -19.21
CA LEU A 69 21.44 17.40 -18.70
C LEU A 69 22.44 18.35 -18.03
N ALA A 70 23.36 17.83 -17.19
CA ALA A 70 24.43 18.64 -16.59
C ALA A 70 25.31 19.31 -17.65
N GLY A 71 25.58 18.64 -18.77
CA GLY A 71 26.31 19.22 -19.90
C GLY A 71 25.60 20.43 -20.53
N VAL A 72 24.26 20.43 -20.57
CA VAL A 72 23.46 21.59 -21.04
C VAL A 72 23.64 22.81 -20.14
N PHE A 73 23.86 22.62 -18.85
CA PHE A 73 24.15 23.69 -17.88
C PHE A 73 25.62 24.15 -17.88
N GLY A 74 26.43 23.73 -18.85
CA GLY A 74 27.83 24.14 -18.96
C GLY A 74 28.79 23.40 -18.03
N LEU A 75 28.34 22.34 -17.34
CA LEU A 75 29.23 21.44 -16.61
C LEU A 75 29.95 20.52 -17.61
N THR A 76 30.92 21.08 -18.32
CA THR A 76 31.69 20.36 -19.33
C THR A 76 32.73 19.47 -18.67
N GLY A 77 32.32 18.25 -18.31
CA GLY A 77 33.21 17.19 -17.87
C GLY A 77 33.68 16.31 -19.05
N PRO A 78 34.77 15.55 -18.87
CA PRO A 78 35.11 14.47 -19.80
C PRO A 78 33.95 13.48 -19.88
N TRP A 79 33.52 13.09 -21.09
CA TRP A 79 32.37 12.18 -21.28
C TRP A 79 32.49 10.84 -20.52
N TRP A 80 33.72 10.37 -20.26
CA TRP A 80 33.97 9.16 -19.48
C TRP A 80 33.59 9.30 -18.00
N MET A 81 33.56 10.52 -17.45
CA MET A 81 33.04 10.78 -16.10
C MET A 81 31.53 10.60 -16.02
N LEU A 82 30.80 10.67 -17.13
CA LEU A 82 29.36 10.41 -17.20
C LEU A 82 29.08 8.93 -17.48
N VAL A 83 29.77 8.37 -18.49
CA VAL A 83 29.55 6.99 -18.92
C VAL A 83 30.08 5.98 -17.90
N GLY A 84 31.18 6.29 -17.22
CA GLY A 84 31.78 5.43 -16.19
C GLY A 84 30.83 5.05 -15.05
N PRO A 85 30.29 6.01 -14.28
CA PRO A 85 29.38 5.72 -13.17
C PRO A 85 28.06 5.11 -13.64
N ALA A 86 27.51 5.55 -14.77
CA ALA A 86 26.29 4.96 -15.35
C ALA A 86 26.50 3.48 -15.69
N ALA A 87 27.60 3.14 -16.36
CA ALA A 87 27.96 1.76 -16.68
C ALA A 87 28.26 0.93 -15.42
N ALA A 88 28.98 1.50 -14.46
CA ALA A 88 29.30 0.83 -13.20
C ALA A 88 28.02 0.51 -12.40
N ALA A 89 27.10 1.47 -12.27
CA ALA A 89 25.81 1.25 -11.61
C ALA A 89 24.98 0.17 -12.30
N ALA A 90 24.89 0.22 -13.64
CA ALA A 90 24.19 -0.80 -14.41
C ALA A 90 24.80 -2.21 -14.22
N ILE A 91 26.13 -2.33 -14.25
CA ILE A 91 26.84 -3.60 -14.04
C ILE A 91 26.64 -4.11 -12.61
N ILE A 92 26.74 -3.25 -11.59
CA ILE A 92 26.56 -3.63 -10.18
C ILE A 92 25.13 -4.15 -9.95
N LEU A 93 24.12 -3.42 -10.42
CA LEU A 93 22.72 -3.84 -10.29
C LEU A 93 22.42 -5.13 -11.07
N MET A 94 22.98 -5.27 -12.27
CA MET A 94 22.86 -6.48 -13.08
C MET A 94 23.52 -7.69 -12.40
N ALA A 95 24.71 -7.51 -11.84
CA ALA A 95 25.43 -8.52 -11.07
C ALA A 95 24.64 -8.90 -9.81
N GLN A 96 24.15 -7.91 -9.05
CA GLN A 96 23.33 -8.15 -7.86
C GLN A 96 22.08 -8.96 -8.21
N GLY A 97 21.40 -8.66 -9.33
CA GLY A 97 20.25 -9.44 -9.79
C GLY A 97 20.59 -10.85 -10.27
N TRP A 98 21.81 -11.09 -10.74
CA TRP A 98 22.27 -12.41 -11.14
C TRP A 98 22.70 -13.29 -9.94
N PHE A 99 23.33 -12.67 -8.94
CA PHE A 99 23.80 -13.33 -7.73
C PHE A 99 22.71 -13.49 -6.65
N ALA A 100 21.71 -12.60 -6.61
CA ALA A 100 20.55 -12.71 -5.73
C ALA A 100 19.59 -13.83 -6.19
N ASN A 101 20.04 -15.08 -6.09
CA ASN A 101 19.16 -16.24 -6.21
C ASN A 101 18.57 -16.53 -4.82
N PRO A 102 17.29 -16.20 -4.57
CA PRO A 102 16.68 -16.51 -3.28
C PRO A 102 16.78 -18.01 -3.02
N SER A 103 17.03 -18.36 -1.76
CA SER A 103 17.00 -19.75 -1.34
C SER A 103 15.58 -20.29 -1.58
N LEU A 104 15.50 -21.51 -2.10
CA LEU A 104 14.25 -22.21 -2.37
C LEU A 104 13.27 -22.20 -1.16
N PRO A 105 13.71 -22.41 0.09
CA PRO A 105 12.81 -22.33 1.25
C PRO A 105 12.22 -20.93 1.48
N ARG A 106 13.01 -19.85 1.38
CA ARG A 106 12.46 -18.48 1.55
C ARG A 106 11.41 -18.16 0.49
N LEU A 107 11.69 -18.56 -0.75
CA LEU A 107 10.75 -18.34 -1.84
C LEU A 107 9.46 -19.15 -1.64
N LEU A 108 9.54 -20.38 -1.14
CA LEU A 108 8.32 -21.13 -0.83
C LEU A 108 7.53 -20.49 0.32
N ASN A 109 8.22 -20.02 1.36
CA ASN A 109 7.59 -19.36 2.50
C ASN A 109 6.85 -18.06 2.08
N ASP A 110 7.52 -17.20 1.30
CA ASP A 110 6.90 -15.97 0.78
C ASP A 110 5.66 -16.28 -0.07
N TYR A 111 5.71 -17.36 -0.86
CA TYR A 111 4.59 -17.79 -1.68
C TYR A 111 3.47 -18.43 -0.84
N ASP A 112 3.80 -19.20 0.20
CA ASP A 112 2.80 -19.73 1.12
C ASP A 112 2.05 -18.60 1.82
N GLN A 113 2.77 -17.56 2.25
CA GLN A 113 2.18 -16.39 2.88
C GLN A 113 1.31 -15.58 1.90
N HIS A 114 1.77 -15.37 0.66
CA HIS A 114 1.00 -14.62 -0.35
C HIS A 114 -0.24 -15.35 -0.86
N PHE A 115 -0.22 -16.68 -0.90
CA PHE A 115 -1.35 -17.48 -1.38
C PHE A 115 -2.16 -18.10 -0.24
N GLN A 116 -1.84 -17.78 1.01
CA GLN A 116 -2.45 -18.34 2.22
C GLN A 116 -2.53 -19.87 2.15
N THR A 117 -1.48 -20.53 1.62
CA THR A 117 -1.47 -21.98 1.50
C THR A 117 -1.04 -22.69 2.78
N ASP A 118 -1.06 -22.03 3.94
CA ASP A 118 -0.86 -22.61 5.28
C ASP A 118 0.31 -23.62 5.34
N GLU A 119 1.48 -23.22 4.83
CA GLU A 119 2.71 -24.04 4.80
C GLU A 119 2.64 -25.33 3.95
N LEU A 120 1.55 -25.58 3.21
CA LEU A 120 1.34 -26.83 2.45
C LEU A 120 2.45 -27.11 1.44
N LEU A 121 3.01 -26.08 0.82
CA LEU A 121 4.07 -26.24 -0.18
C LEU A 121 5.42 -26.55 0.49
N ALA A 122 5.73 -25.89 1.60
CA ALA A 122 6.93 -26.13 2.37
C ALA A 122 6.93 -27.55 2.96
N SER A 123 5.85 -27.94 3.65
CA SER A 123 5.71 -29.27 4.25
C SER A 123 5.64 -30.37 3.19
N GLY A 124 4.89 -30.16 2.09
CA GLY A 124 4.81 -31.11 0.99
C GLY A 124 6.16 -31.37 0.32
N LEU A 125 6.99 -30.34 0.16
CA LEU A 125 8.35 -30.51 -0.36
C LEU A 125 9.26 -31.22 0.64
N GLU A 126 9.17 -30.91 1.93
CA GLU A 126 9.96 -31.59 2.96
C GLU A 126 9.67 -33.08 2.99
N VAL A 127 8.39 -33.46 3.01
CA VAL A 127 7.95 -34.86 2.97
C VAL A 127 8.41 -35.54 1.67
N ALA A 128 8.28 -34.87 0.53
CA ALA A 128 8.75 -35.40 -0.76
C ALA A 128 10.29 -35.58 -0.80
N ARG A 129 11.05 -34.72 -0.12
CA ARG A 129 12.51 -34.82 -0.03
C ARG A 129 12.92 -35.94 0.93
N ARG A 130 12.23 -36.06 2.06
CA ARG A 130 12.45 -37.10 3.06
C ARG A 130 12.21 -38.50 2.47
N SER A 131 11.10 -38.69 1.75
CA SER A 131 10.80 -39.95 1.05
C SER A 131 11.83 -40.32 -0.02
N GLU A 132 12.35 -39.35 -0.78
CA GLU A 132 13.40 -39.63 -1.77
C GLU A 132 14.73 -40.04 -1.09
N GLN A 133 15.01 -39.50 0.10
CA GLN A 133 16.22 -39.83 0.87
C GLN A 133 16.11 -41.18 1.59
N SER A 134 14.95 -41.51 2.16
CA SER A 134 14.75 -42.79 2.85
C SER A 134 14.56 -43.95 1.88
N GLY A 135 13.99 -43.69 0.69
CA GLY A 135 13.62 -44.74 -0.27
C GLY A 135 12.38 -45.55 0.15
N ASP A 136 11.76 -45.19 1.27
CA ASP A 136 10.56 -45.82 1.78
C ASP A 136 9.32 -45.36 1.04
N ALA A 137 8.33 -46.26 0.94
CA ALA A 137 7.02 -45.92 0.41
C ALA A 137 6.34 -44.89 1.34
N LEU A 138 5.85 -43.79 0.75
CA LEU A 138 5.10 -42.76 1.45
C LEU A 138 3.89 -43.35 2.16
N GLY A 139 3.62 -42.90 3.39
CA GLY A 139 2.35 -43.20 4.05
C GLY A 139 1.17 -42.58 3.29
N GLN A 140 -0.05 -43.11 3.48
CA GLN A 140 -1.24 -42.60 2.77
C GLN A 140 -1.50 -41.09 3.01
N ILE A 141 -1.18 -40.58 4.21
CA ILE A 141 -1.31 -39.16 4.55
C ILE A 141 -0.28 -38.33 3.78
N GLU A 142 0.97 -38.80 3.73
CA GLU A 142 2.05 -38.17 3.00
C GLU A 142 1.77 -38.15 1.49
N GLU A 143 1.19 -39.23 0.95
CA GLU A 143 0.78 -39.29 -0.45
C GLU A 143 -0.29 -38.24 -0.76
N ARG A 144 -1.30 -38.08 0.10
CA ARG A 144 -2.32 -37.01 -0.07
C ARG A 144 -1.72 -35.61 0.02
N LEU A 145 -0.77 -35.37 0.93
CA LEU A 145 -0.09 -34.07 1.05
C LEU A 145 0.77 -33.77 -0.19
N VAL A 146 1.49 -34.77 -0.71
CA VAL A 146 2.27 -34.66 -1.95
C VAL A 146 1.35 -34.41 -3.15
N GLU A 147 0.18 -35.05 -3.19
CA GLU A 147 -0.80 -34.81 -4.25
C GLU A 147 -1.40 -33.39 -4.16
N GLN A 148 -1.81 -32.94 -2.98
CA GLN A 148 -2.35 -31.59 -2.77
C GLN A 148 -1.33 -30.50 -3.13
N SER A 149 -0.09 -30.63 -2.64
CA SER A 149 1.00 -29.70 -3.00
C SER A 149 1.29 -29.72 -4.50
N SER A 150 1.18 -30.86 -5.18
CA SER A 150 1.32 -30.92 -6.65
C SER A 150 0.23 -30.12 -7.38
N ARG A 151 -1.03 -30.19 -6.91
CA ARG A 151 -2.14 -29.41 -7.47
C ARG A 151 -1.94 -27.91 -7.23
N ALA A 152 -1.47 -27.52 -6.04
CA ALA A 152 -1.13 -26.14 -5.73
C ALA A 152 0.01 -25.61 -6.64
N VAL A 153 1.08 -26.39 -6.84
CA VAL A 153 2.17 -26.02 -7.77
C VAL A 153 1.66 -25.87 -9.20
N HIS A 154 0.75 -26.73 -9.67
CA HIS A 154 0.15 -26.61 -11.00
C HIS A 154 -0.73 -25.37 -11.14
N ALA A 155 -1.56 -25.06 -10.15
CA ALA A 155 -2.38 -23.85 -10.10
C ALA A 155 -1.49 -22.60 -10.12
N LEU A 156 -0.45 -22.59 -9.28
CA LEU A 156 0.52 -21.52 -9.20
C LEU A 156 1.25 -21.32 -10.53
N ARG A 157 1.70 -22.41 -11.17
CA ARG A 157 2.36 -22.34 -12.48
C ARG A 157 1.44 -21.77 -13.57
N ARG A 158 0.14 -22.09 -13.52
CA ARG A 158 -0.86 -21.54 -14.45
C ARG A 158 -1.05 -20.05 -14.20
N ARG A 159 -1.18 -19.63 -12.93
CA ARG A 159 -1.32 -18.22 -12.55
C ARG A 159 -0.07 -17.40 -12.88
N VAL A 160 1.11 -17.93 -12.59
CA VAL A 160 2.39 -17.36 -13.01
C VAL A 160 2.41 -17.21 -14.52
N ARG A 161 2.10 -18.24 -15.31
CA ARG A 161 2.06 -18.11 -16.79
C ARG A 161 1.03 -17.10 -17.29
N ALA A 162 -0.09 -16.94 -16.60
CA ALA A 162 -1.15 -16.00 -16.96
C ALA A 162 -0.79 -14.55 -16.60
N SER A 163 -0.04 -14.31 -15.53
CA SER A 163 0.47 -12.97 -15.23
C SER A 163 1.50 -12.58 -16.29
N ALA A 164 1.16 -11.53 -17.06
CA ALA A 164 1.96 -11.02 -18.16
C ALA A 164 3.40 -10.82 -17.68
N LEU A 165 4.33 -11.45 -18.41
CA LEU A 165 5.75 -11.52 -18.07
C LEU A 165 6.45 -10.16 -18.08
N VAL A 166 5.82 -9.18 -18.71
CA VAL A 166 6.43 -7.90 -19.01
C VAL A 166 6.06 -6.96 -17.87
N PRO A 167 7.03 -6.48 -17.07
CA PRO A 167 6.78 -5.40 -16.13
C PRO A 167 6.49 -4.13 -16.95
N TRP A 168 5.23 -3.94 -17.33
CA TRP A 168 4.83 -2.92 -18.30
C TRP A 168 5.29 -1.53 -17.88
N ARG A 169 5.12 -1.21 -16.59
CA ARG A 169 5.62 0.02 -15.96
C ARG A 169 7.12 0.23 -16.14
N GLU A 170 7.92 -0.83 -16.03
CA GLU A 170 9.38 -0.74 -16.21
C GLU A 170 9.76 -0.54 -17.69
N MET A 171 9.00 -1.14 -18.61
CA MET A 171 9.21 -0.92 -20.06
C MET A 171 8.81 0.48 -20.47
N GLU A 172 7.74 1.02 -19.88
CA GLU A 172 7.29 2.39 -20.06
C GLU A 172 8.33 3.39 -19.53
N MET A 173 8.86 3.19 -18.33
CA MET A 173 9.93 4.02 -17.79
C MET A 173 11.21 3.95 -18.63
N LEU A 174 11.61 2.75 -19.07
CA LEU A 174 12.75 2.56 -19.96
C LEU A 174 12.55 3.30 -21.29
N LEU A 175 11.35 3.23 -21.87
CA LEU A 175 11.00 3.94 -23.10
C LEU A 175 11.03 5.45 -22.90
N GLY A 176 10.39 5.96 -21.84
CA GLY A 176 10.35 7.39 -21.52
C GLY A 176 11.74 7.98 -21.29
N ILE A 177 12.55 7.34 -20.46
CA ILE A 177 13.94 7.77 -20.19
C ILE A 177 14.80 7.63 -21.44
N GLY A 178 14.57 6.61 -22.28
CA GLY A 178 15.28 6.45 -23.54
C GLY A 178 14.98 7.56 -24.54
N LEU A 179 13.72 7.97 -24.65
CA LEU A 179 13.31 9.10 -25.48
C LEU A 179 13.90 10.42 -24.93
N LEU A 180 13.88 10.62 -23.61
CA LEU A 180 14.50 11.78 -22.97
C LEU A 180 16.01 11.85 -23.24
N ALA A 181 16.74 10.75 -23.02
CA ALA A 181 18.17 10.66 -23.26
C ALA A 181 18.51 10.91 -24.74
N LEU A 182 17.70 10.39 -25.67
CA LEU A 182 17.84 10.64 -27.09
C LEU A 182 17.63 12.12 -27.44
N GLY A 183 16.60 12.76 -26.88
CA GLY A 183 16.33 14.19 -27.06
C GLY A 183 17.49 15.06 -26.59
N LEU A 184 17.96 14.84 -25.36
CA LEU A 184 19.11 15.54 -24.78
C LEU A 184 20.39 15.33 -25.61
N PHE A 185 20.62 14.12 -26.11
CA PHE A 185 21.76 13.81 -26.96
C PHE A 185 21.74 14.57 -28.29
N VAL A 186 20.56 14.71 -28.92
CA VAL A 186 20.41 15.48 -30.16
C VAL A 186 20.63 16.97 -29.91
N ILE A 187 20.09 17.52 -28.81
CA ILE A 187 20.28 18.94 -28.43
C ILE A 187 21.77 19.23 -28.19
N GLY A 188 22.43 18.45 -27.32
CA GLY A 188 23.85 18.67 -26.99
C GLY A 188 24.80 18.52 -28.18
N ARG A 189 24.43 17.73 -29.20
CA ARG A 189 25.23 17.62 -30.44
C ARG A 189 25.08 18.83 -31.36
N ASN A 190 23.95 19.53 -31.32
CA ASN A 190 23.70 20.68 -32.18
C ASN A 190 24.42 21.94 -31.67
N ASP A 191 24.54 22.13 -30.35
CA ASP A 191 25.26 23.27 -29.77
C ASP A 191 26.73 23.32 -30.18
N ALA A 192 27.37 22.15 -30.32
CA ALA A 192 28.75 22.05 -30.82
C ALA A 192 28.93 22.56 -32.26
N ASN A 193 27.86 22.59 -33.07
CA ASN A 193 27.90 23.06 -34.46
C ASN A 193 27.49 24.53 -34.61
N LEU A 194 26.69 25.07 -33.67
CA LEU A 194 26.24 26.46 -33.71
C LEU A 194 27.32 27.45 -33.26
N SER A 195 28.29 27.01 -32.46
CA SER A 195 29.37 27.89 -31.96
C SER A 195 30.44 28.27 -32.99
N ALA A 196 30.43 27.72 -34.21
CA ALA A 196 31.41 28.02 -35.25
C ALA A 196 30.91 29.01 -36.32
N ALA A 197 29.61 29.27 -36.37
CA ALA A 197 29.06 30.39 -37.13
C ALA A 197 29.01 31.61 -36.21
N ALA A 198 30.18 32.04 -35.73
CA ALA A 198 30.33 33.42 -35.31
C ALA A 198 29.90 34.25 -36.53
N LEU A 199 28.68 34.80 -36.48
CA LEU A 199 28.29 35.88 -37.36
C LEU A 199 29.47 36.85 -37.26
N ALA A 200 30.21 36.99 -38.35
CA ALA A 200 31.19 38.03 -38.50
C ALA A 200 30.38 39.33 -38.50
N ILE A 201 30.04 39.82 -37.30
CA ILE A 201 29.44 41.12 -37.10
C ILE A 201 30.48 42.07 -37.71
N PRO A 202 30.16 42.76 -38.82
CA PRO A 202 31.10 43.69 -39.42
C PRO A 202 31.50 44.70 -38.35
N SER A 203 32.81 44.88 -38.16
CA SER A 203 33.39 45.80 -37.19
C SER A 203 32.71 47.17 -37.29
N LEU A 204 31.89 47.49 -36.30
CA LEU A 204 31.25 48.80 -36.20
C LEU A 204 32.35 49.88 -36.06
N PRO A 205 32.23 51.01 -36.76
CA PRO A 205 33.19 52.10 -36.66
C PRO A 205 33.22 52.68 -35.25
N THR A 206 34.43 52.94 -34.76
CA THR A 206 34.72 53.55 -33.46
C THR A 206 33.97 54.86 -33.27
N ALA A 207 32.97 54.86 -32.39
CA ALA A 207 32.22 56.05 -32.01
C ALA A 207 32.95 56.85 -30.92
N VAL A 208 32.92 58.17 -31.09
CA VAL A 208 33.53 59.25 -30.29
C VAL A 208 32.80 59.39 -28.93
N PRO A 209 33.45 59.88 -27.86
CA PRO A 209 32.82 59.96 -26.53
C PRO A 209 31.72 61.02 -26.49
N ALA A 210 30.49 60.61 -26.15
CA ALA A 210 29.38 61.50 -25.85
C ALA A 210 28.88 61.24 -24.41
N GLU A 211 29.27 62.18 -23.55
CA GLU A 211 28.46 62.86 -22.53
C GLU A 211 27.11 62.25 -22.09
N GLN A 212 27.09 61.91 -20.79
CA GLN A 212 26.03 62.13 -19.80
C GLN A 212 24.55 61.81 -20.10
N ALA A 213 24.04 60.95 -19.20
CA ALA A 213 22.78 61.08 -18.46
C ALA A 213 21.46 60.87 -19.21
N GLN A 214 20.79 59.75 -18.88
CA GLN A 214 19.52 59.75 -18.13
C GLN A 214 19.06 58.30 -17.91
N THR A 215 18.96 57.92 -16.64
CA THR A 215 18.36 56.67 -16.16
C THR A 215 16.83 56.79 -16.21
N PRO A 216 16.11 55.93 -16.97
CA PRO A 216 14.67 55.79 -16.81
C PRO A 216 14.41 55.02 -15.51
N THR A 217 13.71 55.66 -14.59
CA THR A 217 13.18 55.02 -13.38
C THR A 217 11.93 54.27 -13.80
N ASP A 218 12.06 52.99 -14.17
CA ASP A 218 10.91 52.10 -14.27
C ASP A 218 10.48 51.74 -12.84
N GLN A 219 9.47 52.48 -12.38
CA GLN A 219 8.78 52.30 -11.12
C GLN A 219 7.87 51.06 -11.26
N PRO A 220 8.06 49.98 -10.48
CA PRO A 220 7.16 48.84 -10.51
C PRO A 220 5.79 49.32 -10.02
N VAL A 221 4.77 49.17 -10.87
CA VAL A 221 3.38 49.39 -10.49
C VAL A 221 3.08 48.40 -9.37
N ALA A 222 2.91 48.93 -8.16
CA ALA A 222 2.42 48.16 -7.02
C ALA A 222 1.06 47.56 -7.40
N ALA A 223 1.04 46.25 -7.65
CA ALA A 223 -0.19 45.49 -7.72
C ALA A 223 -0.90 45.73 -6.39
N THR A 224 -2.06 46.38 -6.46
CA THR A 224 -2.95 46.54 -5.31
C THR A 224 -3.25 45.13 -4.79
N PRO A 225 -2.84 44.77 -3.55
CA PRO A 225 -3.18 43.47 -3.00
C PRO A 225 -4.71 43.34 -3.01
N PRO A 226 -5.26 42.21 -3.46
CA PRO A 226 -6.69 41.97 -3.36
C PRO A 226 -7.13 42.13 -1.89
N PRO A 227 -8.35 42.65 -1.63
CA PRO A 227 -8.84 42.82 -0.27
C PRO A 227 -8.83 41.46 0.45
N ALA A 228 -8.04 41.37 1.52
CA ALA A 228 -7.66 40.13 2.19
C ALA A 228 -8.70 39.58 3.20
N ASP A 229 -9.94 40.04 3.13
CA ASP A 229 -11.00 39.69 4.08
C ASP A 229 -12.28 39.31 3.35
N ALA A 230 -12.19 38.42 2.36
CA ALA A 230 -13.40 37.82 1.80
C ALA A 230 -13.86 36.73 2.79
N PRO A 231 -15.03 36.89 3.45
CA PRO A 231 -15.56 35.83 4.30
C PRO A 231 -15.69 34.54 3.48
N ALA A 232 -15.26 33.42 4.06
CA ALA A 232 -15.38 32.09 3.45
C ALA A 232 -16.79 31.92 2.87
N THR A 233 -16.88 31.45 1.63
CA THR A 233 -18.19 31.30 1.02
C THR A 233 -18.95 30.20 1.76
N PRO A 234 -20.30 30.24 1.82
CA PRO A 234 -21.07 29.17 2.44
C PRO A 234 -20.77 27.77 1.87
N GLY A 235 -20.27 27.69 0.64
CA GLY A 235 -19.79 26.44 0.05
C GLY A 235 -18.48 25.94 0.67
N ASP A 236 -17.53 26.83 0.93
CA ASP A 236 -16.25 26.49 1.58
C ASP A 236 -16.48 25.96 3.00
N GLN A 237 -17.40 26.56 3.75
CA GLN A 237 -17.76 26.08 5.09
C GLN A 237 -18.40 24.69 5.05
N ALA A 238 -19.31 24.44 4.10
CA ALA A 238 -19.92 23.11 3.96
C ALA A 238 -18.90 22.04 3.53
N ALA A 239 -17.89 22.41 2.73
CA ALA A 239 -16.79 21.53 2.35
C ALA A 239 -15.87 21.21 3.53
N ALA A 240 -15.49 22.23 4.31
CA ALA A 240 -14.71 22.04 5.52
C ALA A 240 -15.42 21.16 6.55
N GLU A 241 -16.74 21.35 6.76
CA GLU A 241 -17.54 20.53 7.68
C GLU A 241 -17.63 19.07 7.24
N ALA A 242 -17.86 18.81 5.94
CA ALA A 242 -17.91 17.45 5.42
C ALA A 242 -16.56 16.71 5.52
N ILE A 243 -15.45 17.42 5.26
CA ILE A 243 -14.10 16.87 5.40
C ILE A 243 -13.79 16.64 6.89
N ALA A 244 -14.18 17.55 7.78
CA ALA A 244 -13.96 17.41 9.21
C ALA A 244 -14.67 16.18 9.80
N ASP A 245 -15.93 15.94 9.40
CA ASP A 245 -16.70 14.76 9.81
C ASP A 245 -16.00 13.46 9.37
N ALA A 246 -15.52 13.40 8.12
CA ALA A 246 -14.76 12.25 7.61
C ALA A 246 -13.44 12.03 8.36
N LEU A 247 -12.70 13.11 8.69
CA LEU A 247 -11.46 13.02 9.45
C LEU A 247 -11.68 12.64 10.92
N SER A 248 -12.84 12.98 11.50
CA SER A 248 -13.18 12.65 12.89
C SER A 248 -13.44 11.14 13.11
N GLY A 249 -13.85 10.42 12.06
CA GLY A 249 -14.18 8.99 12.10
C GLY A 249 -12.98 8.07 12.38
N ASN A 250 -11.77 8.54 12.13
CA ASN A 250 -10.53 7.79 12.34
C ASN A 250 -9.68 8.45 13.44
N SER A 251 -9.26 7.66 14.44
CA SER A 251 -8.52 8.19 15.58
C SER A 251 -7.19 8.84 15.20
N ALA A 252 -6.56 8.41 14.10
CA ALA A 252 -5.32 8.99 13.59
C ALA A 252 -5.50 10.41 12.99
N THR A 253 -6.68 10.71 12.46
CA THR A 253 -7.01 12.00 11.80
C THR A 253 -7.90 12.90 12.66
N SER A 254 -8.32 12.43 13.85
CA SER A 254 -9.25 13.15 14.73
C SER A 254 -8.77 14.54 15.16
N GLY A 255 -7.45 14.74 15.30
CA GLY A 255 -6.86 16.06 15.55
C GLY A 255 -7.14 17.04 14.41
N ALA A 256 -6.83 16.63 13.17
CA ALA A 256 -7.02 17.46 11.98
C ALA A 256 -8.50 17.78 11.75
N GLY A 257 -9.39 16.81 11.98
CA GLY A 257 -10.84 17.03 11.96
C GLY A 257 -11.28 18.10 12.98
N SER A 258 -10.79 18.00 14.22
CA SER A 258 -11.11 18.96 15.29
C SER A 258 -10.57 20.38 15.00
N ALA A 259 -9.39 20.49 14.38
CA ALA A 259 -8.84 21.77 13.94
C ALA A 259 -9.69 22.39 12.82
N LEU A 260 -10.16 21.57 11.88
CA LEU A 260 -11.02 22.02 10.78
C LEU A 260 -12.40 22.47 11.28
N GLU A 261 -13.00 21.79 12.26
CA GLU A 261 -14.24 22.22 12.93
C GLU A 261 -14.10 23.59 13.61
N GLN A 262 -12.90 23.89 14.14
CA GLN A 262 -12.59 25.18 14.76
C GLN A 262 -12.28 26.28 13.75
N GLY A 263 -12.28 25.97 12.44
CA GLY A 263 -11.89 26.88 11.37
C GLY A 263 -10.38 27.09 11.28
N GLN A 264 -9.56 26.26 11.93
CA GLN A 264 -8.10 26.35 11.92
C GLN A 264 -7.53 25.49 10.78
N THR A 265 -7.80 25.89 9.54
CA THR A 265 -7.41 25.13 8.34
C THR A 265 -5.90 24.91 8.22
N GLY A 266 -5.08 25.91 8.60
CA GLY A 266 -3.62 25.79 8.59
C GLY A 266 -3.10 24.75 9.58
N GLN A 267 -3.72 24.65 10.76
CA GLN A 267 -3.38 23.60 11.73
C GLN A 267 -3.80 22.23 11.22
N ALA A 268 -5.02 22.10 10.68
CA ALA A 268 -5.51 20.86 10.09
C ALA A 268 -4.59 20.37 8.95
N ALA A 269 -4.16 21.28 8.05
CA ALA A 269 -3.23 20.96 6.96
C ALA A 269 -1.87 20.50 7.49
N SER A 270 -1.31 21.14 8.53
CA SER A 270 -0.06 20.70 9.15
C SER A 270 -0.18 19.29 9.75
N GLU A 271 -1.27 19.00 10.45
CA GLU A 271 -1.50 17.66 11.03
C GLU A 271 -1.69 16.58 9.97
N LEU A 272 -2.31 16.92 8.82
CA LEU A 272 -2.42 16.01 7.68
C LEU A 272 -1.06 15.74 7.01
N ARG A 273 -0.17 16.73 6.91
CA ARG A 273 1.20 16.55 6.41
C ARG A 273 2.04 15.68 7.35
N ASP A 274 1.95 15.89 8.66
CA ASP A 274 2.61 15.04 9.65
C ASP A 274 2.10 13.58 9.61
N LEU A 275 0.82 13.39 9.27
CA LEU A 275 0.24 12.08 9.04
C LEU A 275 0.69 11.46 7.70
N ALA A 276 0.86 12.28 6.65
CA ALA A 276 1.39 11.85 5.36
C ALA A 276 2.79 11.23 5.52
N ASP A 277 3.67 11.85 6.31
CA ASP A 277 4.99 11.31 6.67
C ASP A 277 4.92 9.95 7.41
N GLN A 278 3.76 9.65 8.02
CA GLN A 278 3.50 8.41 8.76
C GLN A 278 2.60 7.44 7.98
N ALA A 279 2.20 7.76 6.75
CA ALA A 279 1.24 6.97 5.97
C ALA A 279 1.70 5.52 5.74
N ASP A 280 3.01 5.30 5.58
CA ASP A 280 3.62 3.97 5.45
C ASP A 280 3.46 3.09 6.70
N GLN A 281 3.18 3.71 7.85
CA GLN A 281 2.95 3.01 9.12
C GLN A 281 1.46 2.75 9.36
N MET A 282 0.56 3.35 8.58
CA MET A 282 -0.88 3.10 8.68
C MET A 282 -1.23 1.70 8.18
N SER A 283 -2.08 1.00 8.93
CA SER A 283 -2.56 -0.30 8.48
C SER A 283 -3.41 -0.15 7.20
N PRO A 284 -3.45 -1.16 6.33
CA PRO A 284 -4.32 -1.14 5.14
C PRO A 284 -5.79 -0.89 5.49
N GLU A 285 -6.26 -1.41 6.62
CA GLU A 285 -7.64 -1.23 7.08
C GLU A 285 -7.93 0.22 7.49
N ALA A 286 -6.97 0.90 8.13
CA ALA A 286 -7.10 2.31 8.51
C ALA A 286 -7.15 3.22 7.27
N ARG A 287 -6.35 2.90 6.25
CA ARG A 287 -6.36 3.60 4.95
C ARG A 287 -7.67 3.41 4.19
N ASP A 288 -8.17 2.17 4.13
CA ASP A 288 -9.45 1.86 3.48
C ASP A 288 -10.63 2.55 4.17
N THR A 289 -10.62 2.59 5.51
CA THR A 289 -11.63 3.30 6.30
C THR A 289 -11.61 4.80 6.00
N LEU A 290 -10.44 5.44 6.07
CA LEU A 290 -10.29 6.86 5.76
C LEU A 290 -10.71 7.19 4.33
N ALA A 291 -10.29 6.39 3.35
CA ALA A 291 -10.70 6.56 1.96
C ALA A 291 -12.23 6.40 1.78
N GLY A 292 -12.85 5.46 2.49
CA GLY A 292 -14.30 5.29 2.54
C GLY A 292 -15.02 6.53 3.07
N ASP A 293 -14.55 7.09 4.19
CA ASP A 293 -15.13 8.27 4.82
C ASP A 293 -14.99 9.51 3.93
N LEU A 294 -13.83 9.71 3.29
CA LEU A 294 -13.59 10.80 2.34
C LEU A 294 -14.46 10.70 1.08
N ARG A 295 -14.71 9.48 0.55
CA ARG A 295 -15.69 9.28 -0.53
C ARG A 295 -17.11 9.63 -0.08
N GLY A 296 -17.45 9.31 1.18
CA GLY A 296 -18.71 9.72 1.79
C GLY A 296 -18.86 11.24 1.84
N ALA A 297 -17.83 11.97 2.27
CA ALA A 297 -17.80 13.43 2.23
C ALA A 297 -17.93 13.97 0.80
N ALA A 298 -17.25 13.35 -0.16
CA ALA A 298 -17.34 13.74 -1.56
C ALA A 298 -18.76 13.58 -2.13
N ASP A 299 -19.46 12.51 -1.78
CA ASP A 299 -20.86 12.29 -2.17
C ASP A 299 -21.79 13.37 -1.60
N GLN A 300 -21.52 13.87 -0.40
CA GLN A 300 -22.26 14.99 0.21
C GLN A 300 -22.01 16.32 -0.49
N LEU A 301 -20.78 16.54 -0.98
CA LEU A 301 -20.39 17.77 -1.69
C LEU A 301 -20.81 17.79 -3.16
N GLN A 302 -21.03 16.63 -3.78
CA GLN A 302 -21.35 16.54 -5.21
C GLN A 302 -22.54 17.42 -5.69
N PRO A 303 -23.64 17.60 -4.94
CA PRO A 303 -24.76 18.43 -5.38
C PRO A 303 -24.45 19.92 -5.44
N SER A 304 -23.54 20.41 -4.60
CA SER A 304 -23.21 21.84 -4.47
C SER A 304 -21.89 22.19 -5.16
N GLN A 305 -20.91 21.28 -5.14
CA GLN A 305 -19.53 21.50 -5.56
C GLN A 305 -18.98 20.24 -6.26
N PRO A 306 -19.37 20.00 -7.54
CA PRO A 306 -19.01 18.77 -8.24
C PRO A 306 -17.51 18.63 -8.50
N GLU A 307 -16.79 19.74 -8.68
CA GLU A 307 -15.34 19.74 -8.93
C GLU A 307 -14.56 19.29 -7.68
N ARG A 308 -14.82 19.89 -6.51
CA ARG A 308 -14.20 19.46 -5.24
C ARG A 308 -14.58 18.05 -4.83
N ALA A 309 -15.83 17.65 -5.07
CA ALA A 309 -16.25 16.26 -4.85
C ALA A 309 -15.47 15.27 -5.73
N GLN A 310 -15.07 15.66 -6.94
CA GLN A 310 -14.27 14.81 -7.80
C GLN A 310 -12.81 14.72 -7.31
N GLU A 311 -12.24 15.85 -6.90
CA GLU A 311 -10.89 15.93 -6.32
C GLU A 311 -10.76 15.12 -5.03
N LEU A 312 -11.73 15.22 -4.12
CA LEU A 312 -11.75 14.46 -2.87
C LEU A 312 -11.87 12.95 -3.11
N ARG A 313 -12.58 12.51 -4.16
CA ARG A 313 -12.61 11.09 -4.56
C ARG A 313 -11.27 10.63 -5.10
N GLU A 314 -10.61 11.46 -5.90
CA GLU A 314 -9.27 11.14 -6.43
C GLU A 314 -8.26 11.01 -5.29
N GLN A 315 -8.29 11.92 -4.31
CA GLN A 315 -7.46 11.84 -3.10
C GLN A 315 -7.77 10.58 -2.28
N ALA A 316 -9.05 10.23 -2.09
CA ALA A 316 -9.44 9.00 -1.42
C ALA A 316 -8.93 7.74 -2.14
N ASP A 317 -9.00 7.69 -3.47
CA ASP A 317 -8.46 6.60 -4.28
C ASP A 317 -6.93 6.51 -4.17
N GLN A 318 -6.23 7.66 -4.04
CA GLN A 318 -4.79 7.69 -3.79
C GLN A 318 -4.45 7.15 -2.38
N ILE A 319 -5.22 7.52 -1.36
CA ILE A 319 -5.06 7.06 0.04
C ILE A 319 -5.26 5.54 0.18
N GLU A 320 -6.23 4.96 -0.53
CA GLU A 320 -6.44 3.50 -0.54
C GLU A 320 -5.25 2.76 -1.19
N SER A 321 -4.54 3.41 -2.11
CA SER A 321 -3.45 2.82 -2.87
C SER A 321 -2.09 2.84 -2.13
N ASP A 322 -1.05 2.32 -2.78
CA ASP A 322 0.34 2.43 -2.31
C ASP A 322 0.87 3.90 -2.34
N ALA A 323 0.06 4.89 -2.71
CA ALA A 323 0.39 6.32 -2.78
C ALA A 323 -0.27 7.15 -1.67
N ALA A 324 -0.44 6.57 -0.47
CA ALA A 324 -1.16 7.21 0.62
C ALA A 324 -0.50 8.49 1.16
N GLU A 325 0.82 8.55 1.16
CA GLU A 325 1.59 9.77 1.48
C GLU A 325 1.16 10.93 0.58
N GLN A 326 1.14 10.71 -0.74
CA GLN A 326 0.78 11.73 -1.71
C GLN A 326 -0.71 12.13 -1.61
N GLY A 327 -1.61 11.17 -1.41
CA GLY A 327 -3.04 11.48 -1.23
C GLY A 327 -3.35 12.29 0.02
N LEU A 328 -2.59 12.11 1.12
CA LEU A 328 -2.72 12.90 2.34
C LEU A 328 -2.09 14.30 2.21
N ASP A 329 -0.98 14.43 1.49
CA ASP A 329 -0.36 15.73 1.17
C ASP A 329 -1.28 16.57 0.26
N ASP A 330 -1.83 15.96 -0.80
CA ASP A 330 -2.82 16.60 -1.69
C ASP A 330 -4.08 17.04 -0.89
N LEU A 331 -4.51 16.25 0.09
CA LEU A 331 -5.63 16.59 0.97
C LEU A 331 -5.28 17.76 1.89
N ALA A 332 -4.06 17.84 2.40
CA ALA A 332 -3.58 18.97 3.22
C ALA A 332 -3.58 20.27 2.41
N ASP A 333 -3.12 20.22 1.16
CA ASP A 333 -3.14 21.37 0.25
C ASP A 333 -4.57 21.83 -0.05
N LEU A 334 -5.51 20.90 -0.24
CA LEU A 334 -6.93 21.20 -0.42
C LEU A 334 -7.55 21.87 0.81
N VAL A 335 -7.19 21.42 2.02
CA VAL A 335 -7.62 22.04 3.29
C VAL A 335 -7.01 23.44 3.46
N GLU A 336 -5.75 23.63 3.06
CA GLU A 336 -5.13 24.95 3.07
C GLU A 336 -5.80 25.91 2.07
N GLU A 337 -6.16 25.44 0.87
CA GLU A 337 -6.91 26.24 -0.12
C GLU A 337 -8.29 26.66 0.40
N LEU A 338 -8.97 25.80 1.16
CA LEU A 338 -10.25 26.11 1.81
C LEU A 338 -10.15 27.31 2.77
N GLY A 339 -9.03 27.47 3.47
CA GLY A 339 -8.82 28.59 4.41
C GLY A 339 -7.93 29.73 3.92
N GLY A 340 -7.17 29.53 2.84
CA GLY A 340 -6.28 30.53 2.23
C GLY A 340 -7.03 31.75 1.68
N ASN A 341 -8.35 31.67 1.58
CA ASN A 341 -9.21 32.82 1.28
C ASN A 341 -9.44 33.74 2.50
N GLY A 342 -9.05 33.34 3.72
CA GLY A 342 -9.38 34.05 4.97
C GLY A 342 -8.23 34.42 5.92
N ASP A 343 -7.11 33.68 5.97
CA ASP A 343 -6.18 33.77 7.13
C ASP A 343 -4.76 34.30 6.88
N ALA A 344 -4.46 34.86 5.71
CA ALA A 344 -3.10 35.35 5.41
C ALA A 344 -2.64 36.62 6.18
N VAL A 345 -3.36 37.11 7.21
CA VAL A 345 -3.08 38.43 7.84
C VAL A 345 -3.17 38.46 9.38
N ALA A 346 -2.82 37.39 10.10
CA ALA A 346 -2.79 37.43 11.58
C ALA A 346 -1.41 37.50 12.25
N GLU A 347 -0.29 37.37 11.52
CA GLU A 347 1.07 37.40 12.10
C GLU A 347 1.94 38.63 11.73
N GLY A 348 1.35 39.64 11.10
CA GLY A 348 2.02 40.90 10.76
C GLY A 348 1.37 42.10 11.44
N GLY A 349 1.55 42.27 12.75
CA GLY A 349 1.09 43.47 13.45
C GLY A 349 1.65 44.75 12.79
N PRO A 350 0.82 45.76 12.49
CA PRO A 350 1.31 47.01 11.91
C PRO A 350 2.16 47.74 12.95
N SER A 351 3.48 47.72 12.75
CA SER A 351 4.34 48.75 13.34
C SER A 351 4.00 50.06 12.63
N THR A 352 3.04 50.81 13.17
CA THR A 352 2.84 52.22 12.81
C THR A 352 4.17 52.94 13.01
N PRO A 353 4.80 53.50 11.97
CA PRO A 353 5.96 54.35 12.16
C PRO A 353 5.48 55.63 12.84
N ASP A 354 5.94 55.85 14.08
CA ASP A 354 5.77 57.12 14.78
C ASP A 354 6.50 58.22 13.98
N PRO A 355 5.79 59.20 13.38
CA PRO A 355 6.42 60.23 12.57
C PRO A 355 7.22 61.27 13.40
N ASN A 356 7.34 61.10 14.72
CA ASN A 356 8.08 62.02 15.60
C ASN A 356 9.35 61.42 16.26
N ALA A 357 9.83 60.25 15.86
CA ALA A 357 11.10 59.73 16.37
C ALA A 357 12.30 60.51 15.77
N PRO A 358 13.15 61.18 16.58
CA PRO A 358 14.31 61.92 16.07
C PRO A 358 15.39 60.97 15.53
N PRO A 359 16.19 61.39 14.53
CA PRO A 359 17.21 60.56 13.92
C PRO A 359 18.38 60.38 14.89
N GLY A 360 18.52 59.17 15.44
CA GLY A 360 19.69 58.74 16.20
C GLY A 360 20.64 57.96 15.31
N GLU A 361 21.77 58.60 14.98
CA GLU A 361 22.99 57.91 14.51
C GLU A 361 23.44 56.88 15.56
N GLY A 362 23.74 55.66 15.13
CA GLY A 362 24.28 54.63 16.02
C GLY A 362 24.60 53.32 15.30
N SER A 363 25.84 53.20 14.85
CA SER A 363 26.48 51.95 14.47
C SER A 363 26.44 50.90 15.59
N ALA A 364 26.08 49.66 15.27
CA ALA A 364 26.52 48.43 15.95
C ALA A 364 26.16 47.25 15.01
N GLU A 365 27.10 46.63 14.31
CA GLU A 365 27.94 45.54 14.81
C GLU A 365 27.10 44.25 14.97
N VAL A 366 27.14 43.43 13.90
CA VAL A 366 26.59 42.08 13.85
C VAL A 366 27.63 41.13 14.47
N PRO A 367 27.29 40.33 15.48
CA PRO A 367 28.04 39.13 15.78
C PRO A 367 27.32 37.90 15.21
N GLU A 368 28.01 37.20 14.31
CA GLU A 368 27.88 35.75 14.16
C GLU A 368 28.17 35.07 15.50
N GLY A 369 27.27 34.19 15.95
CA GLY A 369 27.40 33.45 17.20
C GLY A 369 26.55 32.19 17.20
N GLN A 370 27.24 31.06 17.22
CA GLN A 370 26.79 29.69 17.06
C GLN A 370 26.40 29.07 18.42
N GLY A 371 25.25 28.37 18.47
CA GLY A 371 25.01 27.19 19.33
C GLY A 371 24.60 27.40 20.80
N GLY A 372 23.62 26.58 21.24
CA GLY A 372 23.64 25.93 22.55
C GLY A 372 22.62 26.37 23.61
N GLU A 373 21.67 25.46 23.83
CA GLU A 373 21.10 25.02 25.13
C GLU A 373 19.92 25.78 25.81
N GLU A 374 18.86 24.97 26.01
CA GLU A 374 18.03 24.78 27.22
C GLU A 374 17.16 25.93 27.77
N GLY A 375 15.85 25.65 27.86
CA GLY A 375 15.02 26.24 28.91
C GLY A 375 13.51 26.30 28.69
N GLN A 376 12.81 25.19 29.00
CA GLN A 376 11.75 25.17 30.02
C GLN A 376 10.32 25.66 29.68
N GLY A 377 9.37 24.71 29.77
CA GLY A 377 8.14 24.89 30.55
C GLY A 377 6.81 24.77 29.80
N GLY A 378 6.16 23.61 29.89
CA GLY A 378 4.79 23.40 29.42
C GLY A 378 4.23 22.03 29.82
N GLU A 379 4.12 21.78 31.12
CA GLU A 379 3.39 20.63 31.66
C GLU A 379 1.88 20.80 31.35
N GLY A 380 1.33 19.91 30.52
CA GLY A 380 -0.10 19.74 30.28
C GLY A 380 -0.45 18.26 30.44
N ALA A 381 -1.24 17.96 31.47
CA ALA A 381 -1.68 16.62 31.84
C ALA A 381 -2.65 16.03 30.79
N GLY A 382 -2.40 14.78 30.41
CA GLY A 382 -3.33 13.95 29.64
C GLY A 382 -3.03 12.48 29.88
N GLU A 383 -3.85 11.85 30.72
CA GLU A 383 -3.90 10.40 30.93
C GLU A 383 -4.27 9.68 29.62
N GLY A 384 -3.48 8.67 29.22
CA GLY A 384 -3.75 7.93 27.99
C GLY A 384 -2.89 6.67 27.80
N LEU A 385 -3.31 5.60 28.50
CA LEU A 385 -3.22 4.18 28.10
C LEU A 385 -1.83 3.57 27.82
N GLY A 386 -1.39 2.74 28.78
CA GLY A 386 -0.27 1.82 28.64
C GLY A 386 -0.56 0.69 27.65
N GLY A 387 0.30 0.57 26.64
CA GLY A 387 0.48 -0.63 25.83
C GLY A 387 1.75 -1.36 26.28
N GLU A 388 1.59 -2.53 26.86
CA GLU A 388 2.68 -3.42 27.26
C GLU A 388 3.38 -4.00 26.02
N SER A 389 4.57 -3.48 25.71
CA SER A 389 5.51 -4.07 24.75
C SER A 389 6.10 -5.36 25.32
N ARG A 390 5.42 -6.50 25.10
CA ARG A 390 5.97 -7.82 25.42
C ARG A 390 6.85 -8.32 24.27
N GLY A 391 8.17 -8.23 24.48
CA GLY A 391 9.18 -8.76 23.58
C GLY A 391 9.01 -10.26 23.34
N THR A 392 9.04 -10.65 22.06
CA THR A 392 9.07 -12.05 21.60
C THR A 392 10.43 -12.67 21.89
N GLN A 393 10.53 -13.43 22.97
CA GLN A 393 11.63 -14.37 23.22
C GLN A 393 11.03 -15.78 23.30
N THR A 394 10.96 -16.48 22.18
CA THR A 394 10.47 -17.86 22.11
C THR A 394 11.60 -18.85 22.30
N ASN A 395 11.63 -19.50 23.47
CA ASN A 395 12.28 -20.78 23.69
C ASN A 395 11.15 -21.81 23.90
N PRO A 396 10.97 -22.84 23.05
CA PRO A 396 9.83 -23.74 23.22
C PRO A 396 10.11 -24.76 24.33
N ALA A 397 9.32 -24.68 25.41
CA ALA A 397 9.16 -25.79 26.36
C ALA A 397 8.26 -26.87 25.75
N GLN A 398 8.73 -28.11 25.74
CA GLN A 398 7.94 -29.28 25.35
C GLN A 398 6.85 -29.56 26.39
N PRO A 399 5.58 -29.77 26.00
CA PRO A 399 4.56 -30.25 26.93
C PRO A 399 4.66 -31.77 27.04
N GLN A 400 5.22 -32.23 28.15
CA GLN A 400 5.12 -33.62 28.60
C GLN A 400 3.88 -33.72 29.50
N GLY A 401 2.71 -33.87 28.86
CA GLY A 401 1.42 -34.05 29.55
C GLY A 401 0.77 -35.34 29.09
N ASP A 402 0.54 -36.26 30.03
CA ASP A 402 -0.09 -37.56 29.83
C ASP A 402 -1.58 -37.37 29.46
N ILE A 403 -1.94 -37.62 28.20
CA ILE A 403 -3.32 -37.56 27.72
C ILE A 403 -4.08 -38.81 28.15
N THR A 404 -4.66 -38.78 29.34
CA THR A 404 -5.65 -39.79 29.74
C THR A 404 -6.98 -39.43 29.07
N PRO A 405 -7.54 -40.27 28.18
CA PRO A 405 -8.83 -39.98 27.56
C PRO A 405 -9.95 -40.05 28.61
N LEU A 406 -10.79 -39.01 28.68
CA LEU A 406 -12.00 -39.03 29.49
C LEU A 406 -12.95 -40.13 28.99
N PRO A 407 -13.67 -40.83 29.90
CA PRO A 407 -14.65 -41.83 29.51
C PRO A 407 -15.83 -41.18 28.75
N PRO A 408 -16.39 -41.88 27.75
CA PRO A 408 -17.56 -41.37 27.02
C PRO A 408 -18.78 -41.30 27.93
N ASP A 409 -19.51 -40.19 27.86
CA ASP A 409 -20.73 -39.95 28.61
C ASP A 409 -21.86 -40.87 28.07
N PRO A 410 -22.43 -41.78 28.88
CA PRO A 410 -23.34 -42.82 28.37
C PRO A 410 -24.77 -42.35 28.04
N GLU A 411 -25.08 -41.05 28.14
CA GLU A 411 -26.46 -40.53 27.97
C GLU A 411 -26.65 -39.54 26.82
N ALA A 412 -25.65 -39.31 25.96
CA ALA A 412 -25.76 -38.41 24.82
C ALA A 412 -26.53 -39.04 23.63
N ASN A 413 -27.86 -39.10 23.74
CA ASN A 413 -28.79 -39.45 22.65
C ASN A 413 -29.47 -38.20 22.05
N GLY A 414 -28.73 -37.08 21.93
CA GLY A 414 -29.20 -35.87 21.26
C GLY A 414 -29.12 -35.97 19.73
N SER A 415 -30.08 -35.36 19.03
CA SER A 415 -30.06 -35.31 17.56
C SER A 415 -28.98 -34.34 17.07
N LEU A 416 -28.00 -34.84 16.31
CA LEU A 416 -26.90 -34.04 15.76
C LEU A 416 -27.40 -33.19 14.58
N THR A 417 -27.24 -31.88 14.67
CA THR A 417 -27.53 -30.97 13.55
C THR A 417 -26.25 -30.66 12.78
N SER A 418 -26.30 -30.81 11.45
CA SER A 418 -25.17 -30.54 10.56
C SER A 418 -25.21 -29.08 10.13
N ALA A 419 -24.15 -28.31 10.40
CA ALA A 419 -24.01 -26.96 9.89
C ALA A 419 -22.92 -26.92 8.80
N THR A 420 -23.29 -26.44 7.61
CA THR A 420 -22.37 -26.29 6.47
C THR A 420 -22.06 -24.81 6.26
N GLY A 421 -20.83 -24.40 6.58
CA GLY A 421 -20.32 -23.08 6.22
C GLY A 421 -19.96 -22.99 4.73
N PRO A 422 -19.90 -21.78 4.13
CA PRO A 422 -19.76 -21.61 2.69
C PRO A 422 -18.47 -22.18 2.08
N GLN A 423 -17.40 -22.42 2.85
CA GLN A 423 -16.16 -23.08 2.37
C GLN A 423 -15.40 -23.90 3.45
N GLY A 424 -16.09 -24.68 4.29
CA GLY A 424 -15.44 -25.53 5.32
C GLY A 424 -15.99 -26.96 5.41
N PRO A 425 -15.26 -27.92 6.02
CA PRO A 425 -15.77 -29.27 6.24
C PRO A 425 -16.98 -29.24 7.19
N ASN A 426 -17.96 -30.10 6.93
CA ASN A 426 -19.17 -30.23 7.76
C ASN A 426 -18.78 -30.56 9.20
N VAL A 427 -19.11 -29.67 10.13
CA VAL A 427 -18.99 -29.92 11.56
C VAL A 427 -20.38 -30.27 12.08
N GLN A 428 -20.50 -31.45 12.70
CA GLN A 428 -21.71 -31.84 13.43
C GLN A 428 -21.57 -31.29 14.84
N LEU A 429 -22.41 -30.32 15.17
CA LEU A 429 -22.48 -29.75 16.50
C LEU A 429 -23.68 -30.38 17.22
N GLU A 430 -23.46 -30.72 18.48
CA GLU A 430 -24.51 -31.18 19.38
C GLU A 430 -25.42 -29.98 19.71
N ALA A 431 -26.70 -30.08 19.33
CA ALA A 431 -27.65 -29.00 19.52
C ALA A 431 -27.91 -28.83 21.02
N GLY A 432 -27.38 -27.74 21.62
CA GLY A 432 -27.74 -27.33 22.97
C GLY A 432 -29.25 -27.10 23.06
N GLY A 433 -29.93 -27.93 23.85
CA GLY A 433 -31.39 -28.03 23.86
C GLY A 433 -32.09 -26.75 24.29
N THR A 434 -33.02 -26.27 23.46
CA THR A 434 -34.17 -25.51 23.94
C THR A 434 -35.17 -26.49 24.52
N ARG A 435 -35.58 -26.27 25.79
CA ARG A 435 -36.60 -27.08 26.46
C ARG A 435 -37.90 -27.07 25.63
N SER A 436 -38.47 -28.26 25.44
CA SER A 436 -39.80 -28.44 24.84
C SER A 436 -40.89 -27.95 25.79
N ASP A 437 -41.75 -27.04 25.31
CA ASP A 437 -42.96 -26.53 25.99
C ASP A 437 -44.11 -27.58 26.01
N ASP A 438 -43.86 -28.76 26.57
CA ASP A 438 -44.88 -29.80 26.77
C ASP A 438 -45.15 -30.03 28.27
N ASP A 439 -45.46 -28.97 29.02
CA ASP A 439 -46.17 -29.13 30.31
C ASP A 439 -46.86 -27.82 30.77
N ALA A 440 -47.89 -27.38 30.05
CA ALA A 440 -48.79 -26.31 30.50
C ALA A 440 -50.23 -26.60 30.10
N SER A 441 -50.87 -27.55 30.79
CA SER A 441 -52.30 -27.77 30.71
C SER A 441 -52.96 -27.85 32.09
N GLN A 442 -53.06 -26.71 32.80
CA GLN A 442 -54.20 -26.49 33.68
C GLN A 442 -54.34 -25.03 34.16
N ALA A 443 -55.58 -24.55 34.04
CA ALA A 443 -56.24 -23.48 34.80
C ALA A 443 -56.27 -22.04 34.25
N VAL A 444 -57.43 -21.74 33.64
CA VAL A 444 -58.33 -20.60 33.96
C VAL A 444 -57.81 -19.16 33.75
N GLY A 445 -58.42 -18.50 32.75
CA GLY A 445 -59.05 -17.19 33.00
C GLY A 445 -58.47 -15.96 32.29
N GLY A 446 -59.08 -15.58 31.18
CA GLY A 446 -59.55 -14.20 30.93
C GLY A 446 -58.54 -13.07 30.70
N GLY A 447 -58.41 -12.68 29.43
CA GLY A 447 -58.57 -11.28 29.01
C GLY A 447 -57.35 -10.36 28.98
N ALA A 448 -57.35 -9.56 27.90
CA ALA A 448 -56.66 -8.28 27.66
C ALA A 448 -55.28 -8.31 26.98
N ASP A 449 -55.26 -7.56 25.87
CA ASP A 449 -54.13 -7.13 25.07
C ASP A 449 -52.97 -6.55 25.92
N ALA A 450 -51.76 -7.03 25.68
CA ALA A 450 -50.53 -6.32 26.01
C ALA A 450 -49.51 -6.53 24.88
N PRO A 451 -48.91 -5.47 24.31
CA PRO A 451 -47.93 -5.62 23.24
C PRO A 451 -46.59 -6.13 23.80
N LEU A 452 -45.97 -7.03 23.04
CA LEU A 452 -44.58 -7.45 23.21
C LEU A 452 -43.66 -6.22 23.08
N SER A 453 -43.13 -5.75 24.20
CA SER A 453 -42.01 -4.80 24.24
C SER A 453 -40.81 -5.47 24.89
N GLY A 454 -39.70 -5.52 24.15
CA GLY A 454 -38.40 -5.95 24.64
C GLY A 454 -37.64 -6.70 23.57
N ASP A 455 -37.05 -5.97 22.62
CA ASP A 455 -35.98 -6.50 21.76
C ASP A 455 -34.88 -7.10 22.64
N ALA A 456 -34.60 -8.38 22.42
CA ALA A 456 -33.53 -9.09 23.11
C ALA A 456 -32.18 -8.55 22.60
N ASP A 457 -31.54 -7.72 23.43
CA ASP A 457 -30.18 -7.25 23.22
C ASP A 457 -29.21 -8.46 23.18
N PRO A 458 -28.60 -8.78 22.02
CA PRO A 458 -27.73 -9.95 21.86
C PRO A 458 -26.39 -9.81 22.59
N LEU A 459 -26.13 -8.69 23.27
CA LEU A 459 -24.92 -8.46 24.06
C LEU A 459 -25.10 -8.71 25.56
N ARG A 460 -26.31 -9.08 26.02
CA ARG A 460 -26.54 -9.32 27.45
C ARG A 460 -26.13 -10.75 27.84
N ILE A 461 -24.86 -10.90 28.20
CA ILE A 461 -24.31 -12.16 28.75
C ILE A 461 -25.10 -12.53 30.03
N PRO A 462 -25.69 -13.74 30.11
CA PRO A 462 -26.43 -14.17 31.29
C PRO A 462 -25.54 -14.15 32.54
N PRO A 463 -26.05 -13.71 33.71
CA PRO A 463 -25.25 -13.51 34.92
C PRO A 463 -24.51 -14.78 35.36
N GLU A 464 -25.05 -15.96 35.07
CA GLU A 464 -24.43 -17.26 35.35
C GLU A 464 -23.08 -17.51 34.62
N TYR A 465 -22.79 -16.79 33.53
CA TYR A 465 -21.49 -16.90 32.84
C TYR A 465 -20.44 -15.91 33.36
N ARG A 466 -20.83 -14.97 34.24
CA ARG A 466 -19.90 -13.98 34.80
C ARG A 466 -18.94 -14.60 35.82
N ASP A 467 -19.41 -15.57 36.59
CA ASP A 467 -18.66 -16.18 37.70
C ASP A 467 -17.62 -17.22 37.25
N VAL A 468 -17.75 -17.76 36.03
CA VAL A 468 -16.81 -18.77 35.49
C VAL A 468 -15.53 -18.11 34.97
N VAL A 469 -15.63 -16.88 34.47
CA VAL A 469 -14.47 -16.13 33.96
C VAL A 469 -13.63 -15.60 35.12
N GLU A 470 -14.25 -15.20 36.23
CA GLU A 470 -13.53 -14.67 37.40
C GLU A 470 -12.64 -15.75 38.07
N ASN A 471 -13.13 -16.99 38.20
CA ASN A 471 -12.34 -18.09 38.75
C ASN A 471 -11.16 -18.55 37.86
N TYR A 472 -11.20 -18.27 36.56
CA TYR A 472 -10.10 -18.64 35.65
C TYR A 472 -8.95 -17.61 35.66
N PHE A 473 -9.23 -16.36 36.05
CA PHE A 473 -8.24 -15.27 36.04
C PHE A 473 -7.73 -14.84 37.42
N SER A 474 -8.30 -15.33 38.52
CA SER A 474 -7.74 -15.13 39.86
C SER A 474 -7.29 -16.44 40.50
N PRO A 475 -6.08 -16.95 40.21
CA PRO A 475 -5.50 -18.02 41.02
C PRO A 475 -5.18 -17.45 42.42
N THR A 476 -5.91 -17.91 43.43
CA THR A 476 -5.53 -17.67 44.82
C THR A 476 -4.14 -18.25 45.10
N PRO A 477 -3.29 -17.54 45.88
CA PRO A 477 -1.90 -17.91 46.17
C PRO A 477 -1.75 -19.17 47.03
#